data_AF-A0A1S2MPH4-F1
#
_entry.id   AF-A0A1S2MPH4-F1
#
_cell.length_a   1.000
_cell.length_b   1.000
_cell.length_c   1.000
_cell.angle_alpha   90.00
_cell.angle_beta   90.00
_cell.angle_gamma   90.00
#
_symmetry.space_group_name_H-M   'P 1'
#
loop_
_entity.id
_entity.type
_entity.pdbx_description
1 polymer ?
#
loop_
_entity_poly.entity_id
_entity_poly.type
_entity_poly.pdbx_seq_one_letter_code
_entity_poly.pdbx_strand_id
1 'polypeptide(L)'
;MGSNHTEALEQFNKDKQYDIKTKTYENRESAMLDLDNKPIDGYINSSSVLSAEKNKKGKDIKFIEKAINVEPTSFPFKKDNADKKKAIDKGIKALKDDGELKKSSEKYLGEDTTQK
;
A
#
# COMPACT_ATOMS: atom_id res chain seq x y z
N MET A 1 -12.19 9.99 7.07
CA MET A 1 -11.04 9.54 6.28
C MET A 1 -10.51 8.27 6.91
N GLY A 2 -10.60 7.11 6.24
CA GLY A 2 -10.33 5.80 6.85
C GLY A 2 -9.43 4.97 5.94
N SER A 3 -8.45 4.29 6.53
CA SER A 3 -7.47 3.45 5.85
C SER A 3 -7.13 2.30 6.77
N ASN A 4 -7.00 1.09 6.22
CA ASN A 4 -6.46 -0.06 6.94
C ASN A 4 -5.05 0.21 7.49
N HIS A 5 -4.28 1.11 6.87
CA HIS A 5 -2.96 1.51 7.38
C HIS A 5 -3.05 2.33 8.67
N THR A 6 -4.08 3.16 8.83
CA THR A 6 -4.31 3.91 10.08
C THR A 6 -4.65 2.94 11.20
N GLU A 7 -5.60 2.03 10.95
CA GLU A 7 -6.01 1.00 11.91
C GLU A 7 -4.83 0.11 12.31
N ALA A 8 -4.01 -0.32 11.34
CA ALA A 8 -2.81 -1.12 11.60
C ALA A 8 -1.78 -0.37 12.45
N LEU A 9 -1.55 0.93 12.20
CA LEU A 9 -0.63 1.73 13.00
C LEU A 9 -1.15 1.96 14.42
N GLU A 10 -2.44 2.23 14.58
CA GLU A 10 -3.08 2.40 15.89
C GLU A 10 -3.01 1.11 16.72
N GLN A 11 -3.30 -0.03 16.10
CA GLN A 11 -3.19 -1.34 16.74
C GLN A 11 -1.74 -1.65 17.12
N PHE A 12 -0.78 -1.43 16.22
CA PHE A 12 0.64 -1.61 16.50
C PHE A 12 1.12 -0.71 17.65
N ASN A 13 0.70 0.56 17.65
CA ASN A 13 1.05 1.52 18.70
C ASN A 13 0.51 1.08 20.06
N LYS A 14 -0.74 0.59 20.10
CA LYS A 14 -1.37 0.04 21.30
C LYS A 14 -0.66 -1.21 21.81
N ASP A 15 -0.37 -2.16 20.92
CA ASP A 15 0.26 -3.44 21.28
C ASP A 15 1.70 -3.27 21.76
N LYS A 16 2.41 -2.27 21.25
CA LYS A 16 3.80 -1.98 21.61
C LYS A 16 3.97 -0.90 22.68
N GLN A 17 2.91 -0.18 23.01
CA GLN A 17 2.92 0.92 23.98
C GLN A 17 3.96 2.01 23.61
N TYR A 18 4.07 2.35 22.32
CA TYR A 18 5.07 3.30 21.82
C TYR A 18 4.67 4.78 21.93
N ASP A 19 3.42 5.09 22.30
CA ASP A 19 2.88 6.46 22.40
C ASP A 19 3.07 7.30 21.12
N ILE A 20 2.94 6.67 19.95
CA ILE A 20 3.02 7.35 18.65
C ILE A 20 1.80 8.27 18.48
N LYS A 21 2.04 9.54 18.18
CA LYS A 21 0.99 10.51 17.81
C LYS A 21 0.68 10.39 16.32
N THR A 22 -0.57 10.07 15.99
CA THR A 22 -1.01 9.88 14.60
C THR A 22 -1.65 11.15 14.04
N LYS A 23 -1.48 11.37 12.73
CA LYS A 23 -2.15 12.42 11.95
C LYS A 23 -2.62 11.83 10.63
N THR A 24 -3.87 12.07 10.28
CA THR A 24 -4.48 11.65 9.01
C THR A 24 -4.45 12.78 7.98
N TYR A 25 -4.27 12.45 6.71
CA TYR A 25 -4.20 13.39 5.58
C TYR A 25 -5.15 13.01 4.44
N GLU A 26 -5.93 13.97 3.95
CA GLU A 26 -6.91 13.73 2.86
C GLU A 26 -6.29 13.24 1.56
N ASN A 27 -5.04 13.59 1.31
CA ASN A 27 -4.27 13.10 0.17
C ASN A 27 -2.81 12.82 0.56
N ARG A 28 -2.16 12.04 -0.29
CA ARG A 28 -0.78 11.60 -0.12
C ARG A 28 0.22 12.75 -0.25
N GLU A 29 -0.07 13.71 -1.13
CA GLU A 29 0.81 14.85 -1.42
C GLU A 29 1.01 15.71 -0.16
N SER A 30 -0.04 15.95 0.62
CA SER A 30 0.05 16.65 1.90
C SER A 30 0.86 15.87 2.94
N ALA A 31 0.68 14.55 3.05
CA ALA A 31 1.48 13.73 3.96
C ALA A 31 2.98 13.75 3.60
N MET A 32 3.29 13.74 2.30
CA MET A 32 4.69 13.80 1.82
C MET A 32 5.33 15.17 2.01
N LEU A 33 4.57 16.26 1.85
CA LEU A 33 5.06 17.60 2.14
C LEU A 33 5.42 17.75 3.62
N ASP A 34 4.57 17.22 4.50
CA ASP A 34 4.82 17.21 5.95
C ASP A 34 5.98 16.26 6.33
N LEU A 35 6.21 15.17 5.59
CA LEU A 35 7.40 14.35 5.81
C LEU A 35 8.68 15.10 5.40
N ASP A 36 8.67 15.79 4.26
CA ASP A 36 9.84 16.55 3.76
C ASP A 36 10.18 17.75 4.68
N ASN A 37 9.16 18.49 5.12
CA ASN A 37 9.33 19.67 5.99
C ASN A 37 9.56 19.29 7.46
N LYS A 38 9.50 18.00 7.80
CA LYS A 38 9.66 17.43 9.14
C LYS A 38 8.66 17.83 10.24
N PRO A 39 7.40 18.26 10.01
CA PRO A 39 6.37 18.23 11.05
C PRO A 39 5.91 16.83 11.46
N ILE A 40 6.27 15.77 10.70
CA ILE A 40 6.07 14.37 11.08
C ILE A 40 7.38 13.58 10.91
N ASP A 41 7.59 12.57 11.75
CA ASP A 41 8.80 11.73 11.72
C ASP A 41 8.69 10.54 10.75
N GLY A 42 7.48 10.19 10.34
CA GLY A 42 7.23 9.01 9.52
C GLY A 42 5.89 9.04 8.81
N TYR A 43 5.81 8.25 7.74
CA TYR A 43 4.61 8.07 6.95
C TYR A 43 4.39 6.57 6.70
N ILE A 44 3.16 6.11 6.96
CA ILE A 44 2.77 4.72 6.71
C ILE A 44 1.82 4.62 5.51
N ASN A 45 2.11 3.66 4.64
CA ASN A 45 1.23 3.21 3.56
C ASN A 45 1.66 1.81 3.13
N SER A 46 0.94 1.19 2.21
CA SER A 46 1.35 -0.04 1.54
C SER A 46 2.71 0.12 0.84
N SER A 47 3.51 -0.96 0.83
CA SER A 47 4.83 -0.96 0.20
C SER A 47 4.76 -0.66 -1.31
N SER A 48 3.69 -1.07 -1.99
CA SER A 48 3.46 -0.81 -3.42
C SER A 48 3.27 0.68 -3.70
N VAL A 49 2.45 1.38 -2.91
CA VAL A 49 2.25 2.84 -3.05
C VAL A 49 3.57 3.57 -2.82
N LEU A 50 4.32 3.19 -1.80
CA LEU A 50 5.57 3.87 -1.51
C LEU A 50 6.66 3.56 -2.54
N SER A 51 6.69 2.33 -3.09
CA SER A 51 7.62 1.96 -4.15
C SER A 51 7.30 2.70 -5.45
N ALA A 52 6.02 2.87 -5.78
CA ALA A 52 5.60 3.73 -6.89
C ALA A 52 6.03 5.19 -6.70
N GLU A 53 5.95 5.72 -5.47
CA GLU A 53 6.43 7.08 -5.18
C GLU A 53 7.96 7.19 -5.33
N LYS A 54 8.72 6.22 -4.81
CA LYS A 54 10.17 6.16 -4.99
C LYS A 54 10.54 6.14 -6.48
N ASN A 55 9.89 5.29 -7.27
CA ASN A 55 10.16 5.16 -8.70
C ASN A 55 9.77 6.42 -9.49
N LYS A 56 8.65 7.05 -9.14
CA LYS A 56 8.14 8.22 -9.87
C LYS A 56 8.89 9.50 -9.52
N LYS A 57 9.24 9.70 -8.25
CA LYS A 57 9.75 10.98 -7.74
C LYS A 57 11.26 11.02 -7.53
N GLY A 58 11.96 9.88 -7.67
CA GLY A 58 13.42 9.83 -7.49
C GLY A 58 13.88 10.29 -6.11
N LYS A 59 13.00 10.25 -5.11
CA LYS A 59 13.28 10.71 -3.75
C LYS A 59 14.03 9.64 -2.96
N ASP A 60 14.99 10.06 -2.15
CA ASP A 60 15.67 9.20 -1.18
C ASP A 60 14.76 8.94 0.04
N ILE A 61 13.69 8.17 -0.18
CA ILE A 61 12.80 7.69 0.88
C ILE A 61 13.41 6.41 1.45
N LYS A 62 13.77 6.45 2.73
CA LYS A 62 14.23 5.27 3.46
C LYS A 62 13.04 4.47 3.96
N PHE A 63 12.96 3.21 3.52
CA PHE A 63 11.98 2.26 4.03
C PHE A 63 12.45 1.64 5.34
N ILE A 64 11.51 1.47 6.28
CA ILE A 64 11.71 0.57 7.40
C ILE A 64 11.49 -0.85 6.85
N GLU A 65 12.47 -1.74 7.06
CA GLU A 65 12.52 -3.05 6.38
C GLU A 65 11.42 -4.02 6.82
N LYS A 66 10.82 -3.81 8.00
CA LYS A 66 9.80 -4.71 8.56
C LYS A 66 8.42 -4.09 8.47
N ALA A 67 7.53 -4.75 7.73
CA ALA A 67 6.11 -4.41 7.70
C ALA A 67 5.46 -4.68 9.08
N ILE A 68 4.54 -3.80 9.49
CA ILE A 68 3.77 -3.96 10.73
C ILE A 68 2.55 -4.90 10.54
N ASN A 69 2.06 -5.02 9.31
CA ASN A 69 1.03 -5.96 8.87
C ASN A 69 1.21 -6.32 7.39
N VAL A 70 0.58 -7.41 6.95
CA VAL A 70 0.51 -7.82 5.54
C VAL A 70 -0.95 -8.09 5.20
N GLU A 71 -1.46 -7.41 4.17
CA GLU A 71 -2.85 -7.54 3.74
C GLU A 71 -2.95 -7.63 2.21
N PRO A 72 -3.80 -8.52 1.68
CA PRO A 72 -4.02 -8.63 0.25
C PRO A 72 -4.78 -7.40 -0.29
N THR A 73 -4.36 -6.90 -1.45
CA THR A 73 -5.14 -5.90 -2.21
C THR A 73 -6.13 -6.61 -3.12
N SER A 74 -7.38 -6.15 -3.15
CA SER A 74 -8.46 -6.79 -3.93
C SER A 74 -9.41 -5.76 -4.50
N PHE A 75 -10.11 -6.14 -5.59
CA PHE A 75 -11.18 -5.33 -6.13
C PHE A 75 -12.45 -5.51 -5.29
N PRO A 76 -13.05 -4.43 -4.76
CA PRO A 76 -14.31 -4.53 -4.05
C PRO A 76 -15.47 -4.75 -5.03
N PHE A 77 -16.40 -5.64 -4.67
CA PHE A 77 -17.64 -5.87 -5.41
C PHE A 77 -18.84 -5.74 -4.47
N LYS A 78 -20.00 -5.35 -5.01
CA LYS A 78 -21.25 -5.51 -4.27
C LYS A 78 -21.50 -7.01 -4.02
N LYS A 79 -22.13 -7.33 -2.88
CA LYS A 79 -22.34 -8.72 -2.42
C LYS A 79 -23.13 -9.59 -3.41
N ASP A 80 -24.02 -8.97 -4.19
CA ASP A 80 -24.89 -9.61 -5.18
C ASP A 80 -24.25 -9.79 -6.57
N ASN A 81 -23.00 -9.35 -6.79
CA ASN A 81 -22.33 -9.39 -8.10
C ASN A 81 -21.35 -10.59 -8.25
N ALA A 82 -21.79 -11.79 -7.87
CA ALA A 82 -20.96 -13.00 -7.87
C ALA A 82 -20.38 -13.36 -9.25
N ASP A 83 -21.16 -13.23 -10.33
CA ASP A 83 -20.72 -13.57 -11.67
C ASP A 83 -19.60 -12.65 -12.17
N LYS A 84 -19.71 -11.33 -11.90
CA LYS A 84 -18.66 -10.37 -12.24
C LYS A 84 -17.39 -10.63 -11.45
N LYS A 85 -17.51 -10.92 -10.15
CA LYS A 85 -16.37 -11.31 -9.32
C LYS A 85 -15.65 -12.51 -9.95
N LYS A 86 -16.39 -13.57 -10.30
CA LYS A 86 -15.82 -14.79 -10.90
C LYS A 86 -15.13 -14.52 -12.24
N ALA A 87 -15.70 -13.67 -13.09
CA ALA A 87 -15.10 -13.29 -14.36
C ALA A 87 -13.78 -12.51 -14.17
N ILE A 88 -13.75 -11.56 -13.24
CA ILE A 88 -12.55 -10.79 -12.91
C ILE A 88 -11.48 -11.68 -12.28
N ASP A 89 -11.85 -12.55 -11.33
CA ASP A 89 -10.91 -13.51 -10.72
C ASP A 89 -10.23 -14.39 -11.77
N LYS A 90 -10.99 -14.87 -12.77
CA LYS A 90 -10.45 -15.64 -13.90
C LYS A 90 -9.46 -14.82 -14.73
N GLY A 91 -9.79 -13.56 -15.03
CA GLY A 91 -8.91 -12.65 -15.77
C GLY A 91 -7.60 -12.36 -15.02
N ILE A 92 -7.70 -12.03 -13.73
CA ILE A 92 -6.52 -11.79 -12.87
C ILE A 92 -5.65 -13.05 -12.80
N LYS A 93 -6.25 -14.24 -12.69
CA LYS A 93 -5.50 -15.50 -12.71
C LYS A 93 -4.75 -15.68 -14.03
N ALA A 94 -5.39 -15.44 -15.17
CA ALA A 94 -4.71 -15.55 -16.47
C ALA A 94 -3.51 -14.60 -16.56
N LEU A 95 -3.68 -13.34 -16.17
CA LEU A 95 -2.60 -12.33 -16.16
C LEU A 95 -1.47 -12.67 -15.15
N LYS A 96 -1.79 -13.43 -14.10
CA LYS A 96 -0.76 -13.94 -13.17
C LYS A 96 -0.01 -15.10 -13.79
N ASP A 97 -0.73 -16.06 -14.39
CA ASP A 97 -0.17 -17.28 -14.96
C ASP A 97 0.70 -16.99 -16.19
N ASP A 98 0.37 -15.98 -17.00
CA ASP A 98 1.13 -15.57 -18.20
C ASP A 98 2.26 -14.56 -17.92
N GLY A 99 2.36 -14.06 -16.68
CA GLY A 99 3.39 -13.13 -16.23
C GLY A 99 3.13 -11.65 -16.55
N GLU A 100 1.99 -11.27 -17.13
CA GLU A 100 1.67 -9.86 -17.42
C GLU A 100 1.52 -9.01 -16.15
N LEU A 101 1.00 -9.58 -15.05
CA LEU A 101 0.95 -8.88 -13.76
C LEU A 101 2.35 -8.60 -13.22
N LYS A 102 3.28 -9.54 -13.36
CA LYS A 102 4.68 -9.37 -12.95
C LYS A 102 5.34 -8.24 -13.74
N LYS A 103 5.22 -8.26 -15.07
CA LYS A 103 5.75 -7.18 -15.93
C LYS A 103 5.19 -5.81 -15.53
N SER A 104 3.89 -5.77 -15.22
CA SER A 104 3.23 -4.54 -14.77
C SER A 104 3.74 -4.08 -13.41
N SER A 105 3.90 -4.97 -12.43
CA SER A 105 4.41 -4.60 -11.11
C SER A 105 5.86 -4.13 -11.18
N GLU A 106 6.72 -4.81 -11.95
CA GLU A 106 8.11 -4.37 -12.14
C GLU A 106 8.17 -2.99 -12.80
N LYS A 107 7.34 -2.74 -13.82
CA LYS A 107 7.30 -1.46 -14.54
C LYS A 107 6.85 -0.29 -13.65
N TYR A 108 5.81 -0.47 -12.85
CA TYR A 108 5.20 0.63 -12.11
C TYR A 108 5.66 0.71 -10.64
N LEU A 109 5.97 -0.42 -10.04
CA LEU A 109 6.32 -0.56 -8.62
C LEU A 109 7.80 -0.91 -8.42
N GLY A 110 8.53 -1.29 -9.47
CA GLY A 110 9.98 -1.56 -9.40
C GLY A 110 10.33 -2.91 -8.77
N GLU A 111 9.32 -3.74 -8.48
CA GLU A 111 9.48 -5.07 -7.90
C GLU A 111 8.35 -6.01 -8.35
N ASP A 112 8.58 -7.32 -8.26
CA ASP A 112 7.54 -8.32 -8.46
C ASP A 112 6.67 -8.44 -7.20
N THR A 113 5.49 -7.83 -7.22
CA THR A 113 4.53 -7.90 -6.11
C THR A 113 3.59 -9.09 -6.20
N THR A 114 3.71 -9.94 -7.23
CA THR A 114 2.82 -11.10 -7.43
C THR A 114 3.20 -12.30 -6.55
N GLN A 115 4.37 -12.24 -5.92
CA GLN A 115 4.98 -13.27 -5.07
C GLN A 115 4.87 -12.96 -3.57
N LYS A 116 4.29 -11.81 -3.20
CA LYS A 116 4.11 -11.38 -1.81
C LYS A 116 2.85 -11.96 -1.17
#